data_AF-B8C906-F1
#
_entry.id   AF-B8C906-F1
#
_cell.length_a   1.000
_cell.length_b   1.000
_cell.length_c   1.000
_cell.angle_alpha   90.00
_cell.angle_beta   90.00
_cell.angle_gamma   90.00
#
_symmetry.space_group_name_H-M   'P 1'
#
loop_
_entity.id
_entity.type
_entity.pdbx_description
1 polymer ?
#
loop_
_entity_poly.entity_id
_entity_poly.type
_entity_poly.pdbx_seq_one_letter_code
_entity_poly.pdbx_strand_id
1 'polypeptide(L)'
;MSLTHFPVTKDLKGERKEALSKLHDAAQIGDVDRCASIFSAYKEFSINIVRRGKNTTLHTALFHNQEGPLVDYLISNGADIEIENCKGYTPLMCAITFCKLGHALEKLVDAGAKYDEPFESGPYAGMTPLELVVQVKNERMIGFLTSCLEKKDDKVVVPTTTSTTELPKGRAVCPICNLSVRFPTGMSRIEHNQLDVERNVAAHGEYGGQKKKQKLYTSRKYLDEFLSHSNGAAYKKLCGVEYHGVENMRIRKEISESYGILHAVQECCRELDLIHQTNDAINLENIFLIDLCSGKGITTALCGTLFPQDGDTKGSNNYFLAVDRMLSHTVPHYFLMEKHVSYLSRDINSAEMLQELESIVHQQTMEGRTAILVGMHLCGVLSERAIEFFERIPDIKGIVLSPCCLPRKHEQKLLSFQKTKGVDPYPEWATYLKERVEGYYSSEGISDVRMYYDTDMHTEKNAIITGVRK
;
A
#
# COMPACT_ATOMS: atom_id res chain seq x y z
N MET A 1 25.60 15.77 -51.84
CA MET A 1 24.53 14.84 -52.26
C MET A 1 24.68 13.60 -51.38
N SER A 2 23.66 13.06 -50.69
CA SER A 2 22.24 13.41 -50.65
C SER A 2 21.75 13.45 -49.19
N LEU A 3 20.89 14.40 -48.83
CA LEU A 3 20.14 14.38 -47.57
C LEU A 3 18.90 13.50 -47.78
N THR A 4 18.86 12.32 -47.16
CA THR A 4 17.64 11.51 -47.13
C THR A 4 16.60 12.16 -46.22
N HIS A 5 15.58 12.73 -46.84
CA HIS A 5 14.38 13.24 -46.17
C HIS A 5 13.75 12.16 -45.28
N PHE A 6 13.76 12.37 -43.96
CA PHE A 6 12.75 11.79 -43.08
C PHE A 6 11.57 12.77 -42.99
N PRO A 7 10.35 12.39 -43.42
CA PRO A 7 9.19 13.27 -43.36
C PRO A 7 8.62 13.32 -41.93
N VAL A 8 9.28 14.04 -41.02
CA VAL A 8 8.80 14.27 -39.65
C VAL A 8 7.86 15.47 -39.63
N THR A 9 6.67 15.28 -40.20
CA THR A 9 5.47 16.08 -39.89
C THR A 9 4.28 15.14 -39.64
N LYS A 10 4.49 14.17 -38.74
CA LYS A 10 3.39 13.46 -38.11
C LYS A 10 2.57 14.47 -37.30
N ASP A 11 1.25 14.42 -37.40
CA ASP A 11 0.37 15.46 -36.87
C ASP A 11 0.30 15.43 -35.34
N LEU A 12 1.21 16.16 -34.70
CA LEU A 12 1.27 16.35 -33.23
C LEU A 12 -0.04 16.88 -32.63
N LYS A 13 -0.89 17.57 -33.41
CA LYS A 13 -2.22 18.00 -32.92
C LYS A 13 -3.23 16.86 -32.96
N GLY A 14 -3.15 15.99 -33.96
CA GLY A 14 -3.94 14.76 -34.06
C GLY A 14 -3.65 13.80 -32.91
N GLU A 15 -2.38 13.43 -32.73
CA GLU A 15 -1.95 12.49 -31.68
C GLU A 15 -2.28 13.01 -30.27
N ARG A 16 -2.06 14.31 -30.00
CA ARG A 16 -2.45 14.96 -28.73
C ARG A 16 -3.95 14.90 -28.46
N LYS A 17 -4.77 15.15 -29.47
CA LYS A 17 -6.24 15.14 -29.36
C LYS A 17 -6.77 13.73 -29.10
N GLU A 18 -6.15 12.72 -29.71
CA GLU A 18 -6.48 11.31 -29.50
C GLU A 18 -6.10 10.85 -28.09
N ALA A 19 -4.88 11.20 -27.62
CA ALA A 19 -4.43 10.91 -26.26
C ALA A 19 -5.33 11.55 -25.20
N LEU A 20 -5.76 12.80 -25.41
CA LEU A 20 -6.71 13.47 -24.53
C LEU A 20 -8.09 12.80 -24.54
N SER A 21 -8.57 12.30 -25.69
CA SER A 21 -9.79 11.49 -25.71
C SER A 21 -9.62 10.24 -24.85
N LYS A 22 -8.57 9.46 -25.09
CA LYS A 22 -8.26 8.23 -24.34
C LYS A 22 -8.14 8.46 -22.83
N LEU A 23 -7.62 9.61 -22.40
CA LEU A 23 -7.57 10.01 -20.99
C LEU A 23 -8.97 10.17 -20.39
N HIS A 24 -9.86 10.86 -21.09
CA HIS A 24 -11.23 11.07 -20.64
C HIS A 24 -12.10 9.81 -20.76
N ASP A 25 -11.85 8.97 -21.75
CA ASP A 25 -12.51 7.67 -21.91
C ASP A 25 -12.12 6.73 -20.74
N ALA A 26 -10.83 6.70 -20.37
CA ALA A 26 -10.35 6.02 -19.17
C ALA A 26 -10.96 6.60 -17.88
N ALA A 27 -11.02 7.93 -17.77
CA ALA A 27 -11.61 8.59 -16.61
C ALA A 27 -13.12 8.35 -16.46
N GLN A 28 -13.83 8.17 -17.58
CA GLN A 28 -15.25 7.86 -17.62
C GLN A 28 -15.55 6.46 -17.08
N ILE A 29 -14.69 5.47 -17.34
CA ILE A 29 -14.83 4.10 -16.80
C ILE A 29 -14.13 3.91 -15.44
N GLY A 30 -13.33 4.89 -15.00
CA GLY A 30 -12.63 4.84 -13.72
C GLY A 30 -11.26 4.16 -13.72
N ASP A 31 -10.68 3.96 -14.90
CA ASP A 31 -9.40 3.25 -15.11
C ASP A 31 -8.22 4.15 -14.70
N VAL A 32 -7.81 4.04 -13.43
CA VAL A 32 -6.74 4.86 -12.83
C VAL A 32 -5.40 4.57 -13.47
N ASP A 33 -5.08 3.30 -13.73
CA ASP A 33 -3.80 2.89 -14.28
C ASP A 33 -3.61 3.42 -15.70
N ARG A 34 -4.66 3.42 -16.52
CA ARG A 34 -4.64 4.01 -17.85
C ARG A 34 -4.59 5.54 -17.80
N CYS A 35 -5.30 6.20 -16.88
CA CYS A 35 -5.15 7.64 -16.66
C CYS A 35 -3.70 7.99 -16.27
N ALA A 36 -3.13 7.30 -15.28
CA ALA A 36 -1.76 7.52 -14.80
C ALA A 36 -0.70 7.23 -15.87
N SER A 37 -0.87 6.15 -16.64
CA SER A 37 -0.01 5.83 -17.79
C SER A 37 -0.03 6.93 -18.85
N ILE A 38 -1.21 7.50 -19.13
CA ILE A 38 -1.33 8.61 -20.09
C ILE A 38 -0.68 9.90 -19.56
N PHE A 39 -0.89 10.26 -18.29
CA PHE A 39 -0.19 11.41 -17.68
C PHE A 39 1.33 11.23 -17.64
N SER A 40 1.83 10.01 -17.43
CA SER A 40 3.26 9.69 -17.45
C SER A 40 3.86 9.76 -18.86
N ALA A 41 3.15 9.21 -19.86
CA ALA A 41 3.60 9.19 -21.25
C ALA A 41 3.57 10.57 -21.93
N TYR A 42 2.58 11.41 -21.59
CA TYR A 42 2.39 12.75 -22.17
C TYR A 42 2.72 13.82 -21.12
N LYS A 43 4.02 14.10 -20.93
CA LYS A 43 4.50 15.05 -19.89
C LYS A 43 3.96 16.47 -20.03
N GLU A 44 3.43 16.84 -21.19
CA GLU A 44 2.74 18.13 -21.41
C GLU A 44 1.28 18.14 -20.94
N PHE A 45 0.74 17.02 -20.46
CA PHE A 45 -0.59 16.95 -19.84
C PHE A 45 -0.45 17.30 -18.36
N SER A 46 -0.85 18.52 -17.99
CA SER A 46 -1.10 18.83 -16.59
C SER A 46 -2.28 18.00 -16.07
N ILE A 47 -2.31 17.72 -14.77
CA ILE A 47 -3.43 17.04 -14.09
C ILE A 47 -4.78 17.76 -14.33
N ASN A 48 -4.72 19.08 -14.56
CA ASN A 48 -5.83 19.98 -14.85
C ASN A 48 -6.09 20.17 -16.36
N ILE A 49 -5.59 19.26 -17.22
CA ILE A 49 -5.90 19.29 -18.65
C ILE A 49 -7.41 19.16 -18.89
N VAL A 50 -7.91 19.94 -19.83
CA VAL A 50 -9.34 20.03 -20.15
C VAL A 50 -9.66 19.55 -21.56
N ARG A 51 -10.72 18.76 -21.70
CA ARG A 51 -11.35 18.48 -23.01
C ARG A 51 -12.32 19.58 -23.45
N ARG A 52 -12.92 19.38 -24.63
CA ARG A 52 -14.03 20.21 -25.13
C ARG A 52 -15.11 20.37 -24.04
N GLY A 53 -15.45 21.62 -23.73
CA GLY A 53 -16.35 21.98 -22.62
C GLY A 53 -15.65 22.28 -21.29
N LYS A 54 -14.33 22.50 -21.29
CA LYS A 54 -13.50 22.80 -20.10
C LYS A 54 -13.59 21.76 -18.96
N ASN A 55 -14.10 20.56 -19.22
CA ASN A 55 -14.10 19.51 -18.20
C ASN A 55 -12.68 18.99 -18.01
N THR A 56 -12.17 19.07 -16.79
CA THR A 56 -10.93 18.35 -16.38
C THR A 56 -11.18 16.85 -16.31
N THR A 57 -10.10 16.08 -16.13
CA THR A 57 -10.19 14.65 -15.80
C THR A 57 -11.00 14.44 -14.51
N LEU A 58 -10.85 15.32 -13.52
CA LEU A 58 -11.61 15.28 -12.25
C LEU A 58 -13.12 15.48 -12.47
N HIS A 59 -13.53 16.46 -13.29
CA HIS A 59 -14.93 16.59 -13.69
C HIS A 59 -15.48 15.30 -14.30
N THR A 60 -14.69 14.66 -15.17
CA THR A 60 -15.12 13.46 -15.90
C THR A 60 -15.27 12.26 -14.96
N ALA A 61 -14.37 12.11 -13.98
CA ALA A 61 -14.49 11.14 -12.90
C ALA A 61 -15.76 11.40 -12.06
N LEU A 62 -16.04 12.65 -11.67
CA LEU A 62 -17.23 13.01 -10.87
C LEU A 62 -18.56 12.78 -11.60
N PHE A 63 -18.60 12.93 -12.93
CA PHE A 63 -19.80 12.62 -13.71
C PHE A 63 -20.09 11.11 -13.78
N HIS A 64 -19.07 10.26 -13.91
CA HIS A 64 -19.22 8.87 -14.35
C HIS A 64 -18.69 7.80 -13.39
N ASN A 65 -17.62 8.07 -12.64
CA ASN A 65 -16.98 7.15 -11.68
C ASN A 65 -16.96 7.75 -10.26
N GLN A 66 -18.16 7.87 -9.69
CA GLN A 66 -18.48 8.66 -8.49
C GLN A 66 -17.91 8.08 -7.18
N GLU A 67 -17.51 6.81 -7.20
CA GLU A 67 -17.08 6.04 -6.03
C GLU A 67 -15.55 5.93 -5.91
N GLY A 68 -14.82 6.29 -6.98
CA GLY A 68 -13.58 5.61 -7.32
C GLY A 68 -12.27 6.17 -6.73
N PRO A 69 -11.21 5.32 -6.71
CA PRO A 69 -9.83 5.74 -6.46
C PRO A 69 -9.27 6.77 -7.47
N LEU A 70 -9.93 6.94 -8.62
CA LEU A 70 -9.57 7.97 -9.59
C LEU A 70 -9.73 9.39 -9.03
N VAL A 71 -10.76 9.63 -8.22
CA VAL A 71 -10.96 10.95 -7.58
C VAL A 71 -9.81 11.24 -6.61
N ASP A 72 -9.39 10.24 -5.83
CA ASP A 72 -8.25 10.35 -4.91
C ASP A 72 -6.95 10.59 -5.68
N TYR A 73 -6.67 9.77 -6.70
CA TYR A 73 -5.49 9.91 -7.56
C TYR A 73 -5.39 11.33 -8.15
N LEU A 74 -6.48 11.86 -8.71
CA LEU A 74 -6.45 13.19 -9.34
C LEU A 74 -6.21 14.29 -8.31
N ILE A 75 -6.90 14.27 -7.17
CA ILE A 75 -6.69 15.25 -6.08
C ILE A 75 -5.26 15.17 -5.55
N SER A 76 -4.74 13.96 -5.25
CA SER A 76 -3.37 13.76 -4.77
C SER A 76 -2.28 14.15 -5.78
N ASN A 77 -2.59 14.22 -7.07
CA ASN A 77 -1.68 14.72 -8.11
C ASN A 77 -1.85 16.22 -8.40
N GLY A 78 -2.56 16.97 -7.53
CA GLY A 78 -2.72 18.41 -7.64
C GLY A 78 -3.86 18.86 -8.57
N ALA A 79 -4.91 18.04 -8.73
CA ALA A 79 -6.11 18.51 -9.40
C ALA A 79 -6.70 19.72 -8.68
N ASP A 80 -6.96 20.78 -9.44
CA ASP A 80 -7.60 21.99 -8.98
C ASP A 80 -9.07 21.67 -8.64
N ILE A 81 -9.42 21.86 -7.38
CA ILE A 81 -10.74 21.54 -6.81
C ILE A 81 -11.76 22.66 -6.99
N GLU A 82 -11.34 23.85 -7.41
CA GLU A 82 -12.18 25.03 -7.64
C GLU A 82 -12.34 25.36 -9.14
N ILE A 83 -11.58 24.71 -10.04
CA ILE A 83 -11.64 24.98 -11.48
C ILE A 83 -13.05 24.76 -12.08
N GLU A 84 -13.55 25.73 -12.85
CA GLU A 84 -14.85 25.63 -13.50
C GLU A 84 -14.81 25.00 -14.90
N ASN A 85 -15.78 24.11 -15.18
CA ASN A 85 -16.09 23.70 -16.56
C ASN A 85 -16.87 24.79 -17.34
N CYS A 86 -17.20 24.55 -18.61
CA CYS A 86 -17.85 25.56 -19.45
C CYS A 86 -19.31 25.87 -19.09
N LYS A 87 -19.87 25.17 -18.11
CA LYS A 87 -21.20 25.43 -17.52
C LYS A 87 -21.08 26.13 -16.15
N GLY A 88 -19.87 26.47 -15.72
CA GLY A 88 -19.59 27.06 -14.41
C GLY A 88 -19.76 26.09 -13.24
N TYR A 89 -19.73 24.78 -13.47
CA TYR A 89 -19.66 23.83 -12.36
C TYR A 89 -18.23 23.73 -11.87
N THR A 90 -18.01 23.85 -10.56
CA THR A 90 -16.79 23.38 -9.88
C THR A 90 -16.88 21.87 -9.60
N PRO A 91 -15.77 21.19 -9.28
CA PRO A 91 -15.75 19.84 -8.73
C PRO A 91 -16.72 19.64 -7.55
N LEU A 92 -16.83 20.59 -6.62
CA LEU A 92 -17.74 20.49 -5.48
C LEU A 92 -19.21 20.50 -5.91
N MET A 93 -19.60 21.41 -6.81
CA MET A 93 -20.94 21.41 -7.41
C MET A 93 -21.23 20.10 -8.14
N CYS A 94 -20.24 19.55 -8.85
CA CYS A 94 -20.38 18.26 -9.54
C CYS A 94 -20.60 17.10 -8.55
N ALA A 95 -19.83 17.07 -7.45
CA ALA A 95 -19.97 16.05 -6.43
C ALA A 95 -21.37 16.08 -5.78
N ILE A 96 -21.89 17.26 -5.43
CA ILE A 96 -23.22 17.39 -4.83
C ILE A 96 -24.32 17.03 -5.84
N THR A 97 -24.24 17.53 -7.07
CA THR A 97 -25.32 17.39 -8.06
C THR A 97 -25.38 15.99 -8.67
N PHE A 98 -24.24 15.35 -8.89
CA PHE A 98 -24.15 14.11 -9.66
C PHE A 98 -23.78 12.88 -8.82
N CYS A 99 -22.98 13.01 -7.75
CA CYS A 99 -22.47 11.85 -7.00
C CYS A 99 -23.42 11.40 -5.87
N LYS A 100 -24.15 10.31 -6.06
CA LYS A 100 -25.21 9.91 -5.10
C LYS A 100 -24.70 9.47 -3.71
N LEU A 101 -23.52 8.88 -3.62
CA LEU A 101 -23.04 8.25 -2.38
C LEU A 101 -22.40 9.20 -1.36
N GLY A 102 -22.20 10.49 -1.66
CA GLY A 102 -21.56 11.44 -0.73
C GLY A 102 -20.04 11.34 -0.59
N HIS A 103 -19.42 10.19 -0.90
CA HIS A 103 -17.96 10.00 -0.79
C HIS A 103 -17.13 11.02 -1.59
N ALA A 104 -17.57 11.43 -2.79
CA ALA A 104 -16.89 12.46 -3.57
C ALA A 104 -16.94 13.86 -2.91
N LEU A 105 -18.05 14.17 -2.22
CA LEU A 105 -18.19 15.40 -1.42
C LEU A 105 -17.24 15.37 -0.22
N GLU A 106 -17.22 14.24 0.52
CA GLU A 106 -16.30 14.02 1.65
C GLU A 106 -14.84 14.24 1.23
N LYS A 107 -14.41 13.67 0.10
CA LYS A 107 -13.05 13.80 -0.44
C LYS A 107 -12.68 15.24 -0.83
N LEU A 108 -13.58 15.98 -1.47
CA LEU A 108 -13.31 17.36 -1.89
C LEU A 108 -13.28 18.33 -0.69
N VAL A 109 -14.16 18.14 0.28
CA VAL A 109 -14.13 18.89 1.55
C VAL A 109 -12.85 18.59 2.34
N ASP A 110 -12.45 17.33 2.40
CA ASP A 110 -11.18 16.92 3.04
C ASP A 110 -9.93 17.44 2.29
N ALA A 111 -10.06 17.74 0.99
CA ALA A 111 -9.03 18.40 0.17
C ALA A 111 -9.03 19.94 0.28
N GLY A 112 -9.98 20.52 1.03
CA GLY A 112 -10.06 21.97 1.28
C GLY A 112 -10.99 22.76 0.35
N ALA A 113 -11.89 22.11 -0.38
CA ALA A 113 -12.87 22.81 -1.22
C ALA A 113 -13.80 23.70 -0.38
N LYS A 114 -14.16 24.89 -0.87
CA LYS A 114 -15.04 25.84 -0.16
C LYS A 114 -16.45 25.28 0.04
N TYR A 115 -16.83 24.94 1.27
CA TYR A 115 -18.13 24.30 1.57
C TYR A 115 -19.09 25.15 2.43
N ASP A 116 -18.63 26.29 2.92
CA ASP A 116 -19.28 27.13 3.93
C ASP A 116 -19.58 28.57 3.45
N GLU A 117 -19.06 28.96 2.30
CA GLU A 117 -19.39 30.20 1.59
C GLU A 117 -20.40 29.93 0.45
N PRO A 118 -21.24 30.90 0.05
CA PRO A 118 -22.01 30.81 -1.18
C PRO A 118 -21.11 30.65 -2.41
N PHE A 119 -21.53 29.88 -3.40
CA PHE A 119 -20.77 29.74 -4.65
C PHE A 119 -20.62 31.11 -5.35
N GLU A 120 -19.39 31.46 -5.71
CA GLU A 120 -19.06 32.75 -6.34
C GLU A 120 -19.65 32.90 -7.76
N SER A 121 -19.90 31.76 -8.43
CA SER A 121 -20.14 31.66 -9.87
C SER A 121 -21.03 30.46 -10.22
N GLY A 122 -21.26 30.24 -11.52
CA GLY A 122 -21.90 29.04 -12.01
C GLY A 122 -23.44 29.00 -11.86
N PRO A 123 -24.05 27.81 -12.02
CA PRO A 123 -25.50 27.64 -12.02
C PRO A 123 -26.14 27.77 -10.64
N TYR A 124 -25.32 27.76 -9.58
CA TYR A 124 -25.73 27.85 -8.18
C TYR A 124 -25.11 29.10 -7.51
N ALA A 125 -24.71 30.11 -8.29
CA ALA A 125 -24.13 31.34 -7.77
C ALA A 125 -25.02 31.97 -6.68
N GLY A 126 -24.43 32.34 -5.54
CA GLY A 126 -25.14 32.88 -4.38
C GLY A 126 -25.88 31.85 -3.51
N MET A 127 -25.87 30.56 -3.86
CA MET A 127 -26.36 29.47 -3.01
C MET A 127 -25.19 28.85 -2.24
N THR A 128 -25.41 28.47 -0.98
CA THR A 128 -24.43 27.72 -0.19
C THR A 128 -24.42 26.22 -0.59
N PRO A 129 -23.28 25.53 -0.42
CA PRO A 129 -23.19 24.09 -0.58
C PRO A 129 -24.18 23.31 0.32
N LEU A 130 -24.52 23.84 1.51
CA LEU A 130 -25.55 23.26 2.38
C LEU A 130 -26.96 23.36 1.76
N GLU A 131 -27.35 24.53 1.26
CA GLU A 131 -28.63 24.72 0.56
C GLU A 131 -28.72 23.82 -0.67
N LEU A 132 -27.61 23.63 -1.40
CA LEU A 132 -27.57 22.75 -2.56
C LEU A 132 -27.77 21.27 -2.18
N VAL A 133 -27.13 20.74 -1.12
CA VAL A 133 -27.36 19.34 -0.69
C VAL A 133 -28.78 19.12 -0.16
N VAL A 134 -29.39 20.15 0.46
CA VAL A 134 -30.80 20.15 0.87
C VAL A 134 -31.72 20.13 -0.35
N GLN A 135 -31.43 20.93 -1.39
CA GLN A 135 -32.18 20.92 -2.65
C GLN A 135 -32.08 19.57 -3.38
N VAL A 136 -30.92 18.92 -3.34
CA VAL A 136 -30.69 17.56 -3.87
C VAL A 136 -31.32 16.46 -3.00
N LYS A 137 -31.70 16.78 -1.75
CA LYS A 137 -32.34 15.88 -0.77
C LYS A 137 -31.50 14.65 -0.44
N ASN A 138 -30.20 14.84 -0.27
CA ASN A 138 -29.28 13.76 0.08
C ASN A 138 -28.92 13.81 1.57
N GLU A 139 -29.69 13.09 2.40
CA GLU A 139 -29.55 13.03 3.86
C GLU A 139 -28.11 12.76 4.34
N ARG A 140 -27.33 11.94 3.62
CA ARG A 140 -25.93 11.67 3.97
C ARG A 140 -25.05 12.91 3.78
N MET A 141 -25.24 13.64 2.68
CA MET A 141 -24.50 14.87 2.40
C MET A 141 -24.91 16.00 3.34
N ILE A 142 -26.21 16.10 3.65
CA ILE A 142 -26.76 17.04 4.63
C ILE A 142 -26.11 16.78 5.99
N GLY A 143 -26.22 15.55 6.51
CA GLY A 143 -25.60 15.18 7.80
C GLY A 143 -24.09 15.39 7.84
N PHE A 144 -23.37 15.11 6.75
CA PHE A 144 -21.94 15.39 6.66
C PHE A 144 -21.63 16.89 6.77
N LEU A 145 -22.20 17.74 5.90
CA LEU A 145 -21.94 19.19 5.89
C LEU A 145 -22.42 19.87 7.16
N THR A 146 -23.59 19.52 7.70
CA THR A 146 -24.06 20.01 9.00
C THR A 146 -23.05 19.70 10.09
N SER A 147 -22.55 18.46 10.16
CA SER A 147 -21.52 18.09 11.14
C SER A 147 -20.18 18.82 10.94
N CYS A 148 -19.87 19.33 9.74
CA CYS A 148 -18.67 20.12 9.48
C CYS A 148 -18.86 21.57 9.95
N LEU A 149 -20.04 22.15 9.74
CA LEU A 149 -20.40 23.50 10.18
C LEU A 149 -20.53 23.60 11.71
N GLU A 150 -21.17 22.63 12.37
CA GLU A 150 -21.30 22.59 13.85
C GLU A 150 -19.94 22.63 14.57
N LYS A 151 -18.88 22.06 13.96
CA LYS A 151 -17.51 22.07 14.51
C LYS A 151 -16.80 23.43 14.39
N LYS A 152 -17.39 24.40 13.69
CA LYS A 152 -16.81 25.73 13.43
C LYS A 152 -17.17 26.75 14.51
N ASP A 153 -18.38 26.67 15.08
CA ASP A 153 -18.90 27.68 16.02
C ASP A 153 -18.34 27.57 17.46
N ASP A 154 -17.72 26.44 17.83
CA ASP A 154 -17.17 26.16 19.16
C ASP A 154 -15.82 26.87 19.49
N LYS A 155 -15.39 27.88 18.70
CA LYS A 155 -14.13 28.63 18.90
C LYS A 155 -14.34 30.15 19.03
N VAL A 156 -14.36 30.69 20.26
CA VAL A 156 -14.36 32.15 20.52
C VAL A 156 -13.47 32.52 21.73
N VAL A 157 -12.70 33.64 21.63
CA VAL A 157 -11.85 34.29 22.68
C VAL A 157 -10.53 33.49 23.00
N VAL A 158 -9.27 33.98 23.03
CA VAL A 158 -8.55 35.30 23.00
C VAL A 158 -7.42 35.24 21.92
N PRO A 159 -6.91 36.36 21.32
CA PRO A 159 -5.95 36.29 20.20
C PRO A 159 -4.46 36.54 20.53
N THR A 160 -3.57 35.91 19.76
CA THR A 160 -2.27 36.48 19.35
C THR A 160 -1.81 35.93 18.00
N THR A 161 -1.02 36.72 17.27
CA THR A 161 -0.69 36.52 15.86
C THR A 161 0.47 35.56 15.59
N THR A 162 0.21 34.48 14.85
CA THR A 162 1.04 34.02 13.73
C THR A 162 0.21 33.11 12.81
N SER A 163 0.43 33.19 11.49
CA SER A 163 -0.34 32.46 10.49
C SER A 163 0.05 30.98 10.42
N THR A 164 -0.63 30.13 11.17
CA THR A 164 -0.66 28.67 10.96
C THR A 164 -2.10 28.19 10.92
N THR A 165 -2.53 27.63 9.79
CA THR A 165 -3.86 27.03 9.62
C THR A 165 -3.98 25.79 10.51
N GLU A 166 -4.68 25.91 11.63
CA GLU A 166 -4.88 24.79 12.54
C GLU A 166 -5.72 23.68 11.90
N LEU A 167 -5.07 22.53 11.71
CA LEU A 167 -5.68 21.30 11.25
C LEU A 167 -6.82 20.82 12.18
N PRO A 168 -7.83 20.10 11.65
CA PRO A 168 -8.88 19.49 12.46
C PRO A 168 -8.30 18.58 13.55
N LYS A 169 -8.93 18.54 14.72
CA LYS A 169 -8.44 17.79 15.88
C LYS A 169 -8.25 16.29 15.55
N GLY A 170 -7.00 15.83 15.60
CA GLY A 170 -6.65 14.46 15.20
C GLY A 170 -6.47 14.26 13.70
N ARG A 171 -6.21 15.32 12.94
CA ARG A 171 -5.68 15.31 11.59
C ARG A 171 -4.36 16.07 11.49
N ALA A 172 -3.55 15.72 10.50
CA ALA A 172 -2.37 16.49 10.09
C ALA A 172 -2.31 16.62 8.57
N VAL A 173 -1.58 17.61 8.06
CA VAL A 173 -1.17 17.65 6.66
C VAL A 173 0.06 16.78 6.54
N CYS A 174 0.06 15.84 5.62
CA CYS A 174 1.23 15.02 5.37
C CYS A 174 2.38 15.87 4.80
N PRO A 175 3.57 15.89 5.42
CA PRO A 175 4.69 16.67 4.91
C PRO A 175 5.25 16.17 3.57
N ILE A 176 4.80 15.00 3.08
CA ILE A 176 5.31 14.36 1.87
C ILE A 176 4.37 14.54 0.67
N CYS A 177 3.06 14.37 0.86
CA CYS A 177 2.05 14.48 -0.22
C CYS A 177 1.02 15.60 -0.02
N ASN A 178 1.11 16.37 1.06
CA ASN A 178 0.20 17.45 1.43
C ASN A 178 -1.27 17.05 1.65
N LEU A 179 -1.59 15.76 1.79
CA LEU A 179 -2.95 15.27 2.06
C LEU A 179 -3.32 15.44 3.54
N SER A 180 -4.59 15.72 3.84
CA SER A 180 -5.09 15.73 5.23
C SER A 180 -5.34 14.31 5.73
N VAL A 181 -4.45 13.79 6.59
CA VAL A 181 -4.54 12.43 7.15
C VAL A 181 -5.16 12.45 8.55
N ARG A 182 -5.73 11.32 9.00
CA ARG A 182 -5.98 11.15 10.45
C ARG A 182 -4.65 10.95 11.16
N PHE A 183 -4.23 11.96 11.93
CA PHE A 183 -3.06 11.89 12.78
C PHE A 183 -3.34 10.89 13.91
N PRO A 184 -2.42 9.96 14.23
CA PRO A 184 -2.70 8.92 15.21
C PRO A 184 -2.67 9.49 16.64
N THR A 185 -3.82 9.98 17.11
CA THR A 185 -4.13 10.42 18.50
C THR A 185 -4.14 9.26 19.51
N GLY A 186 -3.27 8.27 19.30
CA GLY A 186 -3.23 7.03 20.05
C GLY A 186 -1.96 6.20 19.86
N MET A 187 -0.84 6.77 19.38
CA MET A 187 0.44 6.05 19.42
C MET A 187 0.90 5.78 20.86
N SER A 188 0.61 6.70 21.80
CA SER A 188 0.76 6.49 23.24
C SER A 188 -0.26 5.51 23.85
N ARG A 189 -1.35 5.18 23.16
CA ARG A 189 -2.29 4.12 23.56
C ARG A 189 -1.78 2.71 23.21
N ILE A 190 -0.67 2.59 22.49
CA ILE A 190 -0.14 1.27 22.10
C ILE A 190 0.34 0.50 23.33
N GLU A 191 1.21 1.15 24.10
CA GLU A 191 1.76 0.69 25.37
C GLU A 191 0.69 0.61 26.47
N HIS A 192 -0.19 1.62 26.58
CA HIS A 192 -1.27 1.61 27.57
C HIS A 192 -2.27 0.46 27.37
N ASN A 193 -2.73 0.23 26.14
CA ASN A 193 -3.63 -0.90 25.85
C ASN A 193 -2.95 -2.26 26.09
N GLN A 194 -1.62 -2.35 25.93
CA GLN A 194 -0.85 -3.56 26.22
C GLN A 194 -0.79 -3.78 27.74
N LEU A 195 -0.40 -2.76 28.51
CA LEU A 195 -0.35 -2.80 29.97
C LEU A 195 -1.72 -3.10 30.60
N ASP A 196 -2.81 -2.58 30.03
CA ASP A 196 -4.18 -2.88 30.49
C ASP A 196 -4.59 -4.34 30.21
N VAL A 197 -4.20 -4.90 29.06
CA VAL A 197 -4.39 -6.35 28.79
C VAL A 197 -3.54 -7.19 29.73
N GLU A 198 -2.29 -6.82 29.97
CA GLU A 198 -1.38 -7.52 30.88
C GLU A 198 -1.85 -7.49 32.34
N ARG A 199 -2.34 -6.35 32.85
CA ARG A 199 -2.98 -6.29 34.17
C ARG A 199 -4.18 -7.22 34.27
N ASN A 200 -5.01 -7.30 33.22
CA ASN A 200 -6.17 -8.18 33.21
C ASN A 200 -5.77 -9.66 33.19
N VAL A 201 -4.75 -10.05 32.42
CA VAL A 201 -4.22 -11.43 32.40
C VAL A 201 -3.60 -11.81 33.76
N ALA A 202 -2.77 -10.93 34.33
CA ALA A 202 -2.13 -11.14 35.63
C ALA A 202 -3.14 -11.24 36.79
N ALA A 203 -4.28 -10.54 36.70
CA ALA A 203 -5.31 -10.56 37.73
C ALA A 203 -6.27 -11.76 37.66
N HIS A 204 -6.40 -12.44 36.50
CA HIS A 204 -7.46 -13.44 36.28
C HIS A 204 -6.97 -14.85 35.93
N GLY A 205 -5.67 -15.07 35.70
CA GLY A 205 -5.08 -16.41 35.61
C GLY A 205 -5.61 -17.24 34.44
N GLU A 206 -5.12 -16.93 33.23
CA GLU A 206 -5.52 -17.47 31.91
C GLU A 206 -6.76 -16.83 31.24
N TYR A 207 -6.78 -16.92 29.90
CA TYR A 207 -7.82 -16.40 29.01
C TYR A 207 -9.10 -17.26 29.03
N GLY A 208 -9.88 -17.21 30.12
CA GLY A 208 -11.11 -18.00 30.27
C GLY A 208 -12.38 -17.19 30.54
N GLY A 209 -13.33 -17.13 29.58
CA GLY A 209 -14.66 -16.55 29.88
C GLY A 209 -15.57 -16.21 28.70
N GLN A 210 -16.32 -17.20 28.19
CA GLN A 210 -17.45 -17.09 27.24
C GLN A 210 -17.17 -16.70 25.77
N LYS A 211 -18.03 -17.24 24.89
CA LYS A 211 -17.95 -17.20 23.42
C LYS A 211 -18.20 -15.81 22.82
N LYS A 212 -17.17 -14.94 22.82
CA LYS A 212 -17.04 -13.83 21.87
C LYS A 212 -15.74 -14.01 21.08
N LYS A 213 -15.76 -13.71 19.77
CA LYS A 213 -14.61 -13.91 18.86
C LYS A 213 -13.34 -13.33 19.49
N GLN A 214 -12.38 -14.20 19.78
CA GLN A 214 -11.14 -13.85 20.47
C GLN A 214 -10.36 -12.83 19.63
N LYS A 215 -9.97 -11.71 20.25
CA LYS A 215 -8.83 -10.93 19.78
C LYS A 215 -7.61 -11.47 20.50
N LEU A 216 -6.92 -12.41 19.87
CA LEU A 216 -5.55 -12.74 20.23
C LEU A 216 -4.70 -11.49 19.94
N TYR A 217 -4.01 -10.98 20.96
CA TYR A 217 -3.19 -9.78 20.87
C TYR A 217 -1.71 -10.17 20.83
N THR A 218 -1.03 -9.70 19.78
CA THR A 218 0.43 -9.53 19.52
C THR A 218 1.44 -10.44 20.25
N SER A 219 2.36 -11.08 19.49
CA SER A 219 3.43 -11.85 20.13
C SER A 219 4.46 -10.89 20.69
N ARG A 220 4.67 -11.05 21.99
CA ARG A 220 5.57 -10.24 22.78
C ARG A 220 7.01 -10.33 22.27
N LYS A 221 7.45 -11.51 21.84
CA LYS A 221 8.80 -11.77 21.33
C LYS A 221 9.18 -10.82 20.20
N TYR A 222 8.48 -10.87 19.06
CA TYR A 222 8.84 -10.06 17.89
C TYR A 222 8.66 -8.56 18.10
N LEU A 223 7.70 -8.13 18.94
CA LEU A 223 7.55 -6.71 19.23
C LEU A 223 8.63 -6.21 20.21
N ASP A 224 8.97 -6.98 21.25
CA ASP A 224 10.03 -6.64 22.22
C ASP A 224 11.41 -6.68 21.52
N GLU A 225 11.67 -7.67 20.65
CA GLU A 225 12.85 -7.72 19.78
C GLU A 225 12.93 -6.48 18.87
N PHE A 226 11.85 -6.13 18.15
CA PHE A 226 11.83 -4.94 17.30
C PHE A 226 12.02 -3.63 18.09
N LEU A 227 11.43 -3.52 19.28
CA LEU A 227 11.60 -2.35 20.15
C LEU A 227 13.01 -2.27 20.74
N SER A 228 13.67 -3.40 21.03
CA SER A 228 15.08 -3.42 21.44
C SER A 228 16.01 -3.06 20.26
N HIS A 229 15.65 -3.47 19.05
CA HIS A 229 16.41 -3.16 17.85
C HIS A 229 16.49 -1.64 17.65
N SER A 230 17.69 -1.12 17.42
CA SER A 230 17.99 0.32 17.33
C SER A 230 17.54 1.18 18.54
N ASN A 231 17.34 0.58 19.73
CA ASN A 231 16.77 1.24 20.91
C ASN A 231 15.42 1.94 20.61
N GLY A 232 14.59 1.30 19.78
CA GLY A 232 13.28 1.80 19.37
C GLY A 232 13.31 2.96 18.39
N ALA A 233 14.46 3.31 17.82
CA ALA A 233 14.57 4.34 16.77
C ALA A 233 13.83 3.92 15.49
N ALA A 234 14.00 2.67 15.05
CA ALA A 234 13.27 2.07 13.93
C ALA A 234 11.75 2.09 14.16
N TYR A 235 11.29 1.66 15.35
CA TYR A 235 9.87 1.75 15.73
C TYR A 235 9.34 3.19 15.68
N LYS A 236 10.09 4.17 16.20
CA LYS A 236 9.73 5.60 16.15
C LYS A 236 9.72 6.14 14.72
N LYS A 237 10.66 5.75 13.87
CA LYS A 237 10.73 6.13 12.44
C LYS A 237 9.53 5.54 11.69
N LEU A 238 9.25 4.25 11.88
CA LEU A 238 8.13 3.54 11.27
C LEU A 238 6.78 4.14 11.71
N CYS A 239 6.58 4.39 13.01
CA CYS A 239 5.35 4.98 13.53
C CYS A 239 5.24 6.50 13.26
N GLY A 240 6.36 7.19 13.05
CA GLY A 240 6.41 8.62 12.72
C GLY A 240 6.14 8.94 11.25
N VAL A 241 6.22 7.95 10.37
CA VAL A 241 5.77 8.07 8.97
C VAL A 241 4.25 8.02 8.91
N GLU A 242 3.64 8.83 8.06
CA GLU A 242 2.18 8.83 7.92
C GLU A 242 1.69 7.71 7.00
N TYR A 243 1.08 6.69 7.63
CA TYR A 243 0.47 5.54 6.94
C TYR A 243 -0.94 5.88 6.46
N HIS A 244 -1.07 6.23 5.18
CA HIS A 244 -2.38 6.43 4.54
C HIS A 244 -3.30 5.22 4.70
N GLY A 245 -4.43 5.43 5.38
CA GLY A 245 -5.51 4.45 5.50
C GLY A 245 -5.12 3.13 6.17
N VAL A 246 -4.12 3.11 7.07
CA VAL A 246 -3.88 1.96 7.96
C VAL A 246 -4.49 2.25 9.32
N GLU A 247 -5.40 1.39 9.77
CA GLU A 247 -5.95 1.48 11.13
C GLU A 247 -4.88 1.03 12.14
N ASN A 248 -4.62 1.83 13.19
CA ASN A 248 -3.60 1.58 14.23
C ASN A 248 -3.66 0.21 14.93
N MET A 249 -4.76 -0.53 14.81
CA MET A 249 -4.85 -1.91 15.32
C MET A 249 -4.28 -2.96 14.37
N ARG A 250 -4.27 -2.71 13.05
CA ARG A 250 -3.68 -3.63 12.07
C ARG A 250 -2.16 -3.51 12.06
N ILE A 251 -1.63 -2.29 12.06
CA ILE A 251 -0.19 -2.04 11.89
C ILE A 251 0.70 -2.84 12.86
N ARG A 252 0.28 -3.04 14.11
CA ARG A 252 1.04 -3.89 15.08
C ARG A 252 1.10 -5.36 14.68
N LYS A 253 -0.02 -5.94 14.25
CA LYS A 253 -0.09 -7.32 13.76
C LYS A 253 0.81 -7.47 12.52
N GLU A 254 0.67 -6.56 11.56
CA GLU A 254 1.47 -6.58 10.33
C GLU A 254 2.97 -6.43 10.63
N ILE A 255 3.38 -5.54 11.57
CA ILE A 255 4.78 -5.41 12.01
C ILE A 255 5.29 -6.71 12.65
N SER A 256 4.55 -7.31 13.57
CA SER A 256 4.99 -8.55 14.25
C SER A 256 5.11 -9.74 13.29
N GLU A 257 4.17 -9.88 12.36
CA GLU A 257 4.25 -10.92 11.31
C GLU A 257 5.40 -10.62 10.33
N SER A 258 5.61 -9.36 9.96
CA SER A 258 6.76 -8.93 9.13
C SER A 258 8.09 -9.27 9.80
N TYR A 259 8.21 -9.03 11.09
CA TYR A 259 9.43 -9.32 11.85
C TYR A 259 9.67 -10.83 12.00
N GLY A 260 8.62 -11.64 12.15
CA GLY A 260 8.71 -13.11 12.09
C GLY A 260 9.19 -13.62 10.72
N ILE A 261 8.69 -13.03 9.62
CA ILE A 261 9.19 -13.33 8.27
C ILE A 261 10.67 -12.93 8.10
N LEU A 262 11.11 -11.82 8.69
CA LEU A 262 12.52 -11.42 8.64
C LEU A 262 13.46 -12.37 9.41
N HIS A 263 12.97 -13.08 10.42
CA HIS A 263 13.73 -14.20 11.03
C HIS A 263 13.90 -15.37 10.05
N ALA A 264 12.87 -15.73 9.29
CA ALA A 264 12.97 -16.75 8.25
C ALA A 264 13.89 -16.32 7.07
N VAL A 265 13.89 -15.03 6.71
CA VAL A 265 14.88 -14.45 5.78
C VAL A 265 16.30 -14.58 6.34
N GLN A 266 16.50 -14.28 7.63
CA GLN A 266 17.79 -14.45 8.30
C GLN A 266 18.22 -15.92 8.38
N GLU A 267 17.29 -16.88 8.50
CA GLU A 267 17.56 -18.31 8.38
C GLU A 267 18.10 -18.65 6.98
N CYS A 268 17.43 -18.22 5.90
CA CYS A 268 17.94 -18.37 4.53
C CYS A 268 19.33 -17.74 4.34
N CYS A 269 19.57 -16.55 4.90
CA CYS A 269 20.89 -15.91 4.84
C CYS A 269 21.99 -16.71 5.57
N ARG A 270 21.67 -17.41 6.68
CA ARG A 270 22.61 -18.30 7.37
C ARG A 270 22.87 -19.57 6.54
N GLU A 271 21.85 -20.12 5.90
CA GLU A 271 22.00 -21.31 5.03
C GLU A 271 22.75 -21.03 3.73
N LEU A 272 22.74 -19.78 3.26
CA LEU A 272 23.54 -19.28 2.13
C LEU A 272 24.95 -18.81 2.56
N ASP A 273 25.36 -19.07 3.81
CA ASP A 273 26.64 -18.65 4.41
C ASP A 273 26.90 -17.13 4.36
N LEU A 274 25.85 -16.30 4.29
CA LEU A 274 25.95 -14.83 4.24
C LEU A 274 26.09 -14.19 5.62
N ILE A 275 25.66 -14.88 6.69
CA ILE A 275 25.70 -14.40 8.08
C ILE A 275 26.43 -15.43 8.94
N HIS A 276 27.58 -15.03 9.49
CA HIS A 276 28.38 -15.87 10.40
C HIS A 276 28.17 -15.58 11.89
N GLN A 277 27.31 -14.62 12.24
CA GLN A 277 27.05 -14.24 13.64
C GLN A 277 25.86 -15.02 14.22
N THR A 278 26.02 -15.51 15.45
CA THR A 278 25.02 -16.29 16.19
C THR A 278 24.09 -15.45 17.06
N ASN A 279 23.99 -14.14 16.81
CA ASN A 279 23.03 -13.29 17.53
C ASN A 279 21.63 -13.49 16.96
N ASP A 280 20.61 -13.42 17.83
CA ASP A 280 19.20 -13.53 17.43
C ASP A 280 18.68 -12.24 16.78
N ALA A 281 19.32 -11.10 17.06
CA ALA A 281 18.99 -9.82 16.42
C ALA A 281 19.13 -9.89 14.90
N ILE A 282 18.09 -9.45 14.17
CA ILE A 282 18.05 -9.50 12.70
C ILE A 282 19.12 -8.58 12.12
N ASN A 283 20.02 -9.14 11.31
CA ASN A 283 21.07 -8.41 10.59
C ASN A 283 21.13 -8.86 9.13
N LEU A 284 20.88 -7.96 8.18
CA LEU A 284 20.97 -8.23 6.75
C LEU A 284 22.11 -7.40 6.15
N GLU A 285 22.96 -8.02 5.33
CA GLU A 285 24.04 -7.33 4.62
C GLU A 285 24.09 -7.84 3.17
N ASN A 286 24.15 -6.92 2.20
CA ASN A 286 24.12 -7.21 0.76
C ASN A 286 22.88 -8.03 0.32
N ILE A 287 21.71 -7.81 0.92
CA ILE A 287 20.48 -8.54 0.58
C ILE A 287 19.56 -7.70 -0.32
N PHE A 288 19.05 -8.30 -1.40
CA PHE A 288 17.92 -7.79 -2.15
C PHE A 288 16.64 -8.55 -1.76
N LEU A 289 15.76 -7.93 -0.98
CA LEU A 289 14.48 -8.54 -0.58
C LEU A 289 13.35 -8.19 -1.54
N ILE A 290 12.60 -9.19 -1.99
CA ILE A 290 11.45 -9.04 -2.89
C ILE A 290 10.18 -9.45 -2.12
N ASP A 291 9.39 -8.49 -1.63
CA ASP A 291 8.14 -8.73 -0.89
C ASP A 291 6.94 -8.77 -1.86
N LEU A 292 6.46 -9.96 -2.19
CA LEU A 292 5.35 -10.19 -3.10
C LEU A 292 3.99 -10.21 -2.39
N CYS A 293 2.99 -9.61 -3.04
CA CYS A 293 1.66 -9.36 -2.49
C CYS A 293 1.73 -8.56 -1.19
N SER A 294 2.71 -7.67 -1.13
CA SER A 294 3.06 -6.86 0.04
C SER A 294 1.91 -5.98 0.56
N GLY A 295 0.84 -5.81 -0.22
CA GLY A 295 -0.35 -5.01 0.08
C GLY A 295 0.01 -3.53 0.27
N LYS A 296 0.37 -3.18 1.50
CA LYS A 296 0.85 -1.84 1.87
C LYS A 296 2.37 -1.78 2.11
N GLY A 297 3.12 -2.82 1.77
CA GLY A 297 4.57 -2.80 1.87
C GLY A 297 5.10 -2.71 3.30
N ILE A 298 4.38 -3.28 4.28
CA ILE A 298 4.77 -3.17 5.70
C ILE A 298 6.12 -3.86 5.96
N THR A 299 6.34 -5.05 5.40
CA THR A 299 7.62 -5.78 5.52
C THR A 299 8.77 -4.96 4.94
N THR A 300 8.62 -4.47 3.71
CA THR A 300 9.64 -3.64 3.03
C THR A 300 9.89 -2.32 3.76
N ALA A 301 8.84 -1.69 4.31
CA ALA A 301 8.99 -0.46 5.10
C ALA A 301 9.69 -0.71 6.44
N LEU A 302 9.39 -1.83 7.11
CA LEU A 302 10.11 -2.29 8.28
C LEU A 302 11.61 -2.48 7.96
N CYS A 303 11.95 -3.15 6.85
CA CYS A 303 13.34 -3.36 6.43
C CYS A 303 14.14 -2.05 6.33
N GLY A 304 13.62 -1.02 5.65
CA GLY A 304 14.34 0.25 5.54
C GLY A 304 14.54 0.94 6.91
N THR A 305 13.63 0.75 7.86
CA THR A 305 13.79 1.33 9.22
C THR A 305 14.82 0.58 10.07
N LEU A 306 14.99 -0.72 9.83
CA LEU A 306 16.00 -1.55 10.48
C LEU A 306 17.40 -1.32 9.89
N PHE A 307 17.49 -1.09 8.58
CA PHE A 307 18.76 -1.04 7.83
C PHE A 307 19.00 0.30 7.10
N PRO A 308 18.90 1.47 7.78
CA PRO A 308 19.06 2.78 7.14
C PRO A 308 20.48 3.00 6.56
N GLN A 309 20.58 3.86 5.56
CA GLN A 309 21.86 4.16 4.86
C GLN A 309 22.54 5.47 5.32
N ASP A 310 22.03 6.15 6.33
CA ASP A 310 22.54 7.46 6.76
C ASP A 310 23.86 7.40 7.55
N GLY A 311 24.95 7.84 6.91
CA GLY A 311 25.70 8.98 7.46
C GLY A 311 26.80 8.78 8.52
N ASP A 312 27.38 7.58 8.69
CA ASP A 312 28.80 7.41 9.14
C ASP A 312 29.23 5.93 9.25
N THR A 313 28.28 5.01 9.37
CA THR A 313 28.56 3.57 9.19
C THR A 313 28.74 3.24 7.71
N LYS A 314 29.49 2.18 7.40
CA LYS A 314 29.45 1.55 6.06
C LYS A 314 27.99 1.19 5.78
N GLY A 315 27.32 1.98 4.95
CA GLY A 315 25.89 1.82 4.70
C GLY A 315 25.60 0.42 4.15
N SER A 316 24.54 -0.23 4.64
CA SER A 316 24.19 -1.56 4.14
C SER A 316 23.88 -1.47 2.64
N ASN A 317 24.51 -2.33 1.84
CA ASN A 317 24.19 -2.48 0.42
C ASN A 317 22.89 -3.27 0.22
N ASN A 318 21.96 -3.20 1.17
CA ASN A 318 20.67 -3.85 1.05
C ASN A 318 19.78 -3.07 0.07
N TYR A 319 18.81 -3.75 -0.52
CA TYR A 319 17.74 -3.15 -1.29
C TYR A 319 16.45 -3.92 -1.03
N PHE A 320 15.32 -3.22 -0.98
CA PHE A 320 14.05 -3.81 -0.62
C PHE A 320 12.97 -3.37 -1.62
N LEU A 321 12.34 -4.33 -2.29
CA LEU A 321 11.27 -4.11 -3.27
C LEU A 321 9.96 -4.70 -2.74
N ALA A 322 8.94 -3.86 -2.61
CA ALA A 322 7.56 -4.27 -2.43
C ALA A 322 6.89 -4.39 -3.80
N VAL A 323 6.18 -5.50 -4.05
CA VAL A 323 5.35 -5.69 -5.24
C VAL A 323 3.92 -5.97 -4.81
N ASP A 324 2.98 -5.16 -5.30
CA ASP A 324 1.54 -5.42 -5.20
C ASP A 324 0.81 -4.68 -6.32
N ARG A 325 -0.43 -5.08 -6.61
CA ARG A 325 -1.33 -4.37 -7.54
C ARG A 325 -1.95 -3.11 -6.92
N MET A 326 -1.78 -2.88 -5.61
CA MET A 326 -2.22 -1.66 -4.96
C MET A 326 -1.53 -0.43 -5.56
N LEU A 327 -2.27 0.68 -5.67
CA LEU A 327 -1.74 1.90 -6.29
C LEU A 327 -0.71 2.55 -5.37
N SER A 328 0.39 3.06 -5.93
CA SER A 328 1.54 3.60 -5.15
C SER A 328 1.21 4.79 -4.22
N HIS A 329 0.09 5.49 -4.42
CA HIS A 329 -0.38 6.54 -3.50
C HIS A 329 -1.18 5.99 -2.29
N THR A 330 -1.56 4.71 -2.32
CA THR A 330 -2.27 4.01 -1.24
C THR A 330 -1.33 3.27 -0.27
N VAL A 331 -0.04 3.17 -0.63
CA VAL A 331 1.00 2.65 0.25
C VAL A 331 1.61 3.78 1.10
N PRO A 332 2.28 3.46 2.22
CA PRO A 332 2.86 4.45 3.12
C PRO A 332 3.93 5.27 2.42
N HIS A 333 4.07 6.55 2.76
CA HIS A 333 5.12 7.40 2.19
C HIS A 333 6.55 7.00 2.53
N TYR A 334 6.73 5.93 3.30
CA TYR A 334 8.02 5.36 3.64
C TYR A 334 8.91 5.12 2.40
N PHE A 335 8.30 4.62 1.31
CA PHE A 335 8.93 4.42 0.00
C PHE A 335 9.49 5.69 -0.66
N LEU A 336 9.12 6.88 -0.18
CA LEU A 336 9.59 8.17 -0.69
C LEU A 336 10.75 8.75 0.14
N MET A 337 11.10 8.10 1.26
CA MET A 337 12.13 8.60 2.19
C MET A 337 13.48 7.88 2.06
N GLU A 338 13.51 6.65 1.55
CA GLU A 338 14.72 5.82 1.46
C GLU A 338 15.05 5.42 0.01
N LYS A 339 16.29 5.63 -0.43
CA LYS A 339 16.72 5.30 -1.81
C LYS A 339 16.82 3.80 -2.09
N HIS A 340 16.93 2.99 -1.05
CA HIS A 340 17.10 1.53 -1.13
C HIS A 340 15.78 0.77 -0.88
N VAL A 341 14.65 1.48 -0.86
CA VAL A 341 13.31 0.93 -0.65
C VAL A 341 12.44 1.36 -1.82
N SER A 342 11.79 0.41 -2.49
CA SER A 342 11.04 0.65 -3.72
C SER A 342 9.70 -0.07 -3.70
N TYR A 343 8.73 0.49 -4.45
CA TYR A 343 7.39 -0.08 -4.60
C TYR A 343 7.03 -0.19 -6.08
N LEU A 344 6.74 -1.41 -6.54
CA LEU A 344 6.31 -1.72 -7.89
C LEU A 344 4.81 -2.05 -7.89
N SER A 345 4.02 -1.14 -8.46
CA SER A 345 2.59 -1.30 -8.68
C SER A 345 2.34 -2.23 -9.87
N ARG A 346 2.17 -3.54 -9.63
CA ARG A 346 2.00 -4.56 -10.68
C ARG A 346 1.17 -5.75 -10.20
N ASP A 347 0.33 -6.31 -11.08
CA ASP A 347 -0.28 -7.63 -10.84
C ASP A 347 0.78 -8.72 -10.99
N ILE A 348 1.01 -9.47 -9.92
CA ILE A 348 1.95 -10.59 -9.85
C ILE A 348 1.64 -11.69 -10.89
N ASN A 349 0.37 -11.79 -11.30
CA ASN A 349 -0.09 -12.74 -12.32
C ASN A 349 -0.02 -12.18 -13.76
N SER A 350 0.45 -10.95 -13.97
CA SER A 350 0.65 -10.41 -15.32
C SER A 350 1.72 -11.20 -16.07
N ALA A 351 1.60 -11.25 -17.40
CA ALA A 351 2.53 -11.98 -18.27
C ALA A 351 3.93 -11.35 -18.25
N GLU A 352 3.98 -10.03 -18.11
CA GLU A 352 5.18 -9.18 -18.14
C GLU A 352 5.97 -9.26 -16.82
N MET A 353 5.29 -9.50 -15.69
CA MET A 353 5.88 -9.47 -14.35
C MET A 353 7.12 -10.36 -14.21
N LEU A 354 7.17 -11.53 -14.86
CA LEU A 354 8.35 -12.40 -14.81
C LEU A 354 9.58 -11.71 -15.41
N GLN A 355 9.44 -11.15 -16.61
CA GLN A 355 10.55 -10.50 -17.33
C GLN A 355 10.97 -9.19 -16.64
N GLU A 356 10.00 -8.45 -16.10
CA GLU A 356 10.27 -7.25 -15.29
C GLU A 356 11.05 -7.62 -14.01
N LEU A 357 10.62 -8.67 -13.30
CA LEU A 357 11.30 -9.13 -12.09
C LEU A 357 12.70 -9.68 -12.38
N GLU A 358 12.86 -10.49 -13.43
CA GLU A 358 14.14 -11.03 -13.88
C GLU A 358 15.15 -9.90 -14.18
N SER A 359 14.72 -8.85 -14.88
CA SER A 359 15.55 -7.68 -15.16
C SER A 359 15.93 -6.91 -13.89
N ILE A 360 15.01 -6.78 -12.92
CA ILE A 360 15.31 -6.11 -11.64
C ILE A 360 16.30 -6.96 -10.83
N VAL A 361 16.03 -8.26 -10.64
CA VAL A 361 16.91 -9.19 -9.92
C VAL A 361 18.31 -9.15 -10.50
N HIS A 362 18.46 -9.27 -11.82
CA HIS A 362 19.75 -9.23 -12.48
C HIS A 362 20.52 -7.93 -12.19
N GLN A 363 19.85 -6.76 -12.26
CA GLN A 363 20.48 -5.49 -11.90
C GLN A 363 20.94 -5.48 -10.44
N GLN A 364 20.09 -5.93 -9.50
CA GLN A 364 20.40 -5.93 -8.07
C GLN A 364 21.55 -6.88 -7.74
N THR A 365 21.62 -8.04 -8.40
CA THR A 365 22.74 -8.98 -8.27
C THR A 365 24.03 -8.43 -8.84
N MET A 366 23.99 -7.67 -9.95
CA MET A 366 25.14 -6.92 -10.47
C MET A 366 25.62 -5.79 -9.53
N GLU A 367 24.73 -5.24 -8.70
CA GLU A 367 25.08 -4.33 -7.59
C GLU A 367 25.61 -5.08 -6.34
N GLY A 368 25.87 -6.39 -6.45
CA GLY A 368 26.45 -7.23 -5.40
C GLY A 368 25.45 -7.72 -4.35
N ARG A 369 24.15 -7.77 -4.68
CA ARG A 369 23.09 -8.17 -3.74
C ARG A 369 22.59 -9.59 -3.96
N THR A 370 22.46 -10.37 -2.89
CA THR A 370 21.82 -11.70 -2.94
C THR A 370 20.31 -11.55 -2.86
N ALA A 371 19.60 -12.03 -3.89
CA ALA A 371 18.16 -11.89 -3.97
C ALA A 371 17.41 -12.97 -3.16
N ILE A 372 16.51 -12.54 -2.29
CA ILE A 372 15.62 -13.40 -1.49
C ILE A 372 14.17 -12.97 -1.73
N LEU A 373 13.35 -13.92 -2.17
CA LEU A 373 11.93 -13.72 -2.45
C LEU A 373 11.09 -14.04 -1.22
N VAL A 374 10.20 -13.13 -0.86
CA VAL A 374 9.28 -13.23 0.26
C VAL A 374 7.85 -13.19 -0.25
N GLY A 375 7.00 -14.05 0.32
CA GLY A 375 5.57 -14.08 0.05
C GLY A 375 4.77 -14.24 1.33
N MET A 376 4.44 -13.13 1.99
CA MET A 376 3.54 -13.14 3.14
C MET A 376 2.08 -13.00 2.68
N HIS A 377 1.17 -13.72 3.33
CA HIS A 377 -0.28 -13.67 3.06
C HIS A 377 -0.65 -13.92 1.59
N LEU A 378 0.17 -14.69 0.88
CA LEU A 378 -0.11 -15.07 -0.51
C LEU A 378 -1.44 -15.82 -0.58
N CYS A 379 -2.36 -15.25 -1.37
CA CYS A 379 -3.71 -15.72 -1.50
C CYS A 379 -3.86 -16.63 -2.71
N GLY A 380 -4.20 -17.90 -2.47
CA GLY A 380 -4.50 -18.87 -3.52
C GLY A 380 -3.30 -19.15 -4.41
N VAL A 381 -3.45 -18.95 -5.71
CA VAL A 381 -2.41 -19.24 -6.71
C VAL A 381 -1.18 -18.32 -6.62
N LEU A 382 -1.22 -17.25 -5.83
CA LEU A 382 -0.06 -16.36 -5.67
C LEU A 382 1.17 -17.08 -5.10
N SER A 383 0.99 -18.08 -4.23
CA SER A 383 2.10 -18.91 -3.74
C SER A 383 2.77 -19.71 -4.85
N GLU A 384 2.00 -20.26 -5.78
CA GLU A 384 2.54 -20.94 -6.97
C GLU A 384 3.26 -19.97 -7.91
N ARG A 385 2.73 -18.76 -8.09
CA ARG A 385 3.40 -17.72 -8.90
C ARG A 385 4.73 -17.26 -8.28
N ALA A 386 4.80 -17.19 -6.96
CA ALA A 386 6.03 -16.91 -6.22
C ALA A 386 7.07 -18.05 -6.36
N ILE A 387 6.61 -19.32 -6.32
CA ILE A 387 7.44 -20.49 -6.61
C ILE A 387 7.93 -20.42 -8.07
N GLU A 388 7.06 -20.16 -9.04
CA GLU A 388 7.44 -20.04 -10.46
C GLU A 388 8.52 -18.98 -10.69
N PHE A 389 8.47 -17.83 -10.00
CA PHE A 389 9.55 -16.84 -10.07
C PHE A 389 10.86 -17.36 -9.48
N PHE A 390 10.82 -18.04 -8.34
CA PHE A 390 12.02 -18.63 -7.73
C PHE A 390 12.60 -19.79 -8.55
N GLU A 391 11.77 -20.57 -9.24
CA GLU A 391 12.16 -21.59 -10.21
C GLU A 391 12.86 -20.94 -11.41
N ARG A 392 12.20 -19.96 -12.05
CA ARG A 392 12.57 -19.41 -13.36
C ARG A 392 13.61 -18.29 -13.34
N ILE A 393 13.92 -17.69 -12.19
CA ILE A 393 14.94 -16.64 -12.05
C ILE A 393 16.10 -17.16 -11.18
N PRO A 394 17.17 -17.75 -11.76
CA PRO A 394 18.22 -18.46 -11.01
C PRO A 394 19.07 -17.58 -10.08
N ASP A 395 19.02 -16.25 -10.27
CA ASP A 395 19.68 -15.27 -9.42
C ASP A 395 18.96 -15.04 -8.08
N ILE A 396 17.69 -15.48 -7.96
CA ILE A 396 17.01 -15.59 -6.66
C ILE A 396 17.57 -16.81 -5.91
N LYS A 397 18.21 -16.56 -4.76
CA LYS A 397 18.92 -17.55 -3.96
C LYS A 397 18.15 -18.04 -2.74
N GLY A 398 17.07 -17.37 -2.35
CA GLY A 398 16.20 -17.84 -1.27
C GLY A 398 14.72 -17.55 -1.54
N ILE A 399 13.85 -18.39 -0.99
CA ILE A 399 12.41 -18.17 -0.92
C ILE A 399 11.92 -18.31 0.52
N VAL A 400 11.00 -17.43 0.93
CA VAL A 400 10.25 -17.51 2.19
C VAL A 400 8.76 -17.33 1.88
N LEU A 401 7.95 -18.36 2.12
CA LEU A 401 6.51 -18.32 1.90
C LEU A 401 5.76 -18.46 3.23
N SER A 402 4.81 -17.57 3.49
CA SER A 402 3.78 -17.77 4.51
C SER A 402 2.39 -17.68 3.86
N PRO A 403 1.85 -18.82 3.39
CA PRO A 403 0.57 -18.87 2.69
C PRO A 403 -0.59 -18.63 3.66
N CYS A 404 -1.61 -17.88 3.24
CA CYS A 404 -2.80 -17.64 4.07
C CYS A 404 -4.12 -18.14 3.47
N CYS A 405 -4.26 -18.23 2.15
CA CYS A 405 -5.51 -18.70 1.53
C CYS A 405 -5.26 -19.83 0.54
N LEU A 406 -6.12 -20.84 0.59
CA LEU A 406 -6.15 -21.89 -0.42
C LEU A 406 -6.64 -21.34 -1.77
N PRO A 407 -6.21 -21.92 -2.90
CA PRO A 407 -6.74 -21.59 -4.22
C PRO A 407 -8.25 -21.85 -4.30
N ARG A 408 -8.94 -21.22 -5.26
CA ARG A 408 -10.36 -21.47 -5.55
C ARG A 408 -10.55 -22.90 -6.05
N LYS A 409 -11.75 -23.46 -5.89
CA LYS A 409 -12.06 -24.86 -6.28
C LYS A 409 -11.72 -25.24 -7.73
N HIS A 410 -11.65 -24.29 -8.66
CA HIS A 410 -11.23 -24.55 -10.04
C HIS A 410 -9.70 -24.52 -10.19
N GLU A 411 -9.02 -23.58 -9.51
CA GLU A 411 -7.55 -23.50 -9.43
C GLU A 411 -6.97 -24.75 -8.77
N GLN A 412 -7.56 -25.25 -7.67
CA GLN A 412 -7.14 -26.50 -7.00
C GLN A 412 -7.07 -27.69 -7.97
N LYS A 413 -8.02 -27.79 -8.92
CA LYS A 413 -8.04 -28.85 -9.93
C LYS A 413 -6.92 -28.72 -10.97
N LEU A 414 -6.49 -27.50 -11.28
CA LEU A 414 -5.38 -27.24 -12.21
C LEU A 414 -4.03 -27.58 -11.56
N LEU A 415 -3.90 -27.28 -10.27
CA LEU A 415 -2.71 -27.56 -9.45
C LEU A 415 -2.56 -29.03 -9.03
N SER A 416 -3.50 -29.90 -9.41
CA SER A 416 -3.62 -31.28 -8.91
C SER A 416 -3.75 -31.41 -7.37
N PHE A 417 -3.94 -30.30 -6.66
CA PHE A 417 -4.10 -30.26 -5.21
C PHE A 417 -5.50 -30.77 -4.81
N GLN A 418 -5.52 -31.82 -3.98
CA GLN A 418 -6.75 -32.39 -3.43
C GLN A 418 -6.69 -32.37 -1.90
N LYS A 419 -7.76 -31.87 -1.29
CA LYS A 419 -7.90 -31.82 0.16
C LYS A 419 -8.68 -33.00 0.74
N THR A 420 -8.30 -33.47 1.92
CA THR A 420 -9.03 -34.52 2.62
C THR A 420 -10.37 -34.03 3.15
N LYS A 421 -11.43 -34.80 2.92
CA LYS A 421 -12.78 -34.43 3.35
C LYS A 421 -12.93 -34.58 4.87
N GLY A 422 -13.10 -33.46 5.57
CA GLY A 422 -13.32 -33.41 7.02
C GLY A 422 -12.09 -33.05 7.85
N VAL A 423 -10.95 -32.82 7.20
CA VAL A 423 -9.72 -32.28 7.81
C VAL A 423 -9.63 -30.78 7.49
N ASP A 424 -8.91 -30.01 8.31
CA ASP A 424 -8.49 -28.66 7.92
C ASP A 424 -7.53 -28.76 6.72
N PRO A 425 -7.86 -28.15 5.57
CA PRO A 425 -7.03 -28.27 4.38
C PRO A 425 -5.84 -27.30 4.36
N TYR A 426 -5.63 -26.48 5.40
CA TYR A 426 -4.49 -25.56 5.44
C TYR A 426 -3.13 -26.25 5.61
N PRO A 427 -2.93 -27.20 6.55
CA PRO A 427 -1.69 -27.98 6.60
C PRO A 427 -1.39 -28.75 5.31
N GLU A 428 -2.42 -29.32 4.67
CA GLU A 428 -2.28 -29.99 3.37
C GLU A 428 -1.77 -29.03 2.29
N TRP A 429 -2.27 -27.79 2.27
CA TRP A 429 -1.84 -26.74 1.34
C TRP A 429 -0.40 -26.27 1.61
N ALA A 430 0.00 -26.14 2.88
CA ALA A 430 1.38 -25.81 3.24
C ALA A 430 2.36 -26.92 2.83
N THR A 431 2.02 -28.20 3.09
CA THR A 431 2.81 -29.36 2.64
C THR A 431 2.92 -29.40 1.11
N TYR A 432 1.81 -29.19 0.39
CA TYR A 432 1.82 -29.12 -1.07
C TYR A 432 2.76 -28.02 -1.60
N LEU A 433 2.76 -26.83 -0.99
CA LEU A 433 3.66 -25.75 -1.38
C LEU A 433 5.13 -26.06 -1.05
N LYS A 434 5.41 -26.73 0.06
CA LYS A 434 6.75 -27.25 0.39
C LYS A 434 7.22 -28.24 -0.67
N GLU A 435 6.39 -29.22 -1.01
CA GLU A 435 6.66 -30.23 -2.05
C GLU A 435 6.85 -29.59 -3.44
N ARG A 436 6.11 -28.50 -3.72
CA ARG A 436 6.27 -27.72 -4.95
C ARG A 436 7.62 -27.01 -5.03
N VAL A 437 8.08 -26.40 -3.93
CA VAL A 437 9.45 -25.89 -3.84
C VAL A 437 10.42 -27.05 -4.07
N GLU A 438 10.38 -28.12 -3.26
CA GLU A 438 11.28 -29.28 -3.38
C GLU A 438 11.33 -29.93 -4.77
N GLY A 439 10.20 -30.01 -5.47
CA GLY A 439 10.07 -30.68 -6.76
C GLY A 439 11.02 -30.15 -7.83
N TYR A 440 11.24 -28.83 -7.87
CA TYR A 440 12.19 -28.20 -8.80
C TYR A 440 13.64 -28.52 -8.45
N TYR A 441 13.99 -28.57 -7.16
CA TYR A 441 15.36 -28.81 -6.70
C TYR A 441 15.84 -30.25 -6.87
N SER A 442 14.92 -31.19 -7.10
CA SER A 442 15.24 -32.60 -7.37
C SER A 442 16.09 -32.84 -8.64
N SER A 443 16.13 -31.87 -9.58
CA SER A 443 16.96 -31.94 -10.80
C SER A 443 18.21 -31.05 -10.80
N GLU A 444 18.28 -30.02 -9.95
CA GLU A 444 19.33 -28.97 -10.00
C GLU A 444 20.34 -29.04 -8.82
N GLY A 445 20.15 -29.94 -7.85
CA GLY A 445 21.23 -30.36 -6.94
C GLY A 445 21.53 -29.45 -5.75
N ILE A 446 20.53 -28.74 -5.21
CA ILE A 446 20.67 -27.92 -4.00
C ILE A 446 19.55 -28.25 -2.99
N SER A 447 19.86 -28.22 -1.69
CA SER A 447 19.44 -29.30 -0.79
C SER A 447 18.80 -28.91 0.55
N ASP A 448 18.25 -27.70 0.71
CA ASP A 448 17.64 -27.28 1.98
C ASP A 448 16.29 -26.58 1.73
N VAL A 449 15.18 -27.30 1.96
CA VAL A 449 13.81 -26.77 2.03
C VAL A 449 13.22 -27.17 3.38
N ARG A 450 12.69 -26.20 4.14
CA ARG A 450 12.09 -26.43 5.46
C ARG A 450 10.66 -25.94 5.50
N MET A 451 9.88 -26.52 6.41
CA MET A 451 8.57 -26.01 6.78
C MET A 451 8.38 -26.15 8.28
N TYR A 452 7.96 -25.07 8.94
CA TYR A 452 7.60 -25.05 10.35
C TYR A 452 6.36 -24.16 10.57
N TYR A 453 5.79 -24.26 11.77
CA TYR A 453 4.67 -23.43 12.18
C TYR A 453 5.17 -22.44 13.24
N ASP A 454 5.10 -21.16 12.93
CA ASP A 454 5.54 -20.11 13.83
C ASP A 454 4.45 -19.79 14.85
N THR A 455 4.56 -20.35 16.06
CA THR A 455 3.60 -20.09 17.15
C THR A 455 3.64 -18.67 17.69
N ASP A 456 4.66 -17.87 17.33
CA ASP A 456 4.71 -16.44 17.61
C ASP A 456 3.93 -15.60 16.58
N MET A 457 3.54 -16.16 15.43
CA MET A 457 2.54 -15.54 14.53
C MET A 457 1.11 -15.77 15.04
N HIS A 458 0.32 -14.70 15.07
CA HIS A 458 -1.04 -14.70 15.65
C HIS A 458 -2.11 -15.29 14.75
N THR A 459 -1.81 -15.48 13.48
CA THR A 459 -2.71 -16.13 12.54
C THR A 459 -2.75 -17.63 12.81
N GLU A 460 -3.95 -18.22 12.81
CA GLU A 460 -4.16 -19.69 12.75
C GLU A 460 -3.49 -20.33 11.51
N LYS A 461 -3.01 -19.49 10.60
CA LYS A 461 -2.27 -19.79 9.38
C LYS A 461 -0.90 -19.18 9.49
N ASN A 462 0.01 -19.95 10.06
CA ASN A 462 1.36 -19.56 10.47
C ASN A 462 2.42 -20.56 9.97
N ALA A 463 2.11 -21.32 8.92
CA ALA A 463 3.15 -22.09 8.23
C ALA A 463 4.14 -21.11 7.59
N ILE A 464 5.42 -21.38 7.78
CA ILE A 464 6.54 -20.76 7.08
C ILE A 464 7.25 -21.86 6.32
N ILE A 465 7.48 -21.63 5.02
CA ILE A 465 8.24 -22.52 4.14
C ILE A 465 9.46 -21.73 3.67
N THR A 466 10.65 -22.25 3.93
CA THR A 466 11.91 -21.67 3.45
C THR A 466 12.57 -22.61 2.45
N GLY A 467 13.32 -22.06 1.50
CA GLY A 467 14.14 -22.85 0.58
C GLY A 467 15.29 -22.03 0.02
N VAL A 468 16.48 -22.62 -0.09
CA VAL A 468 17.68 -21.92 -0.59
C VAL A 468 18.33 -22.60 -1.80
N ARG A 469 18.97 -21.77 -2.62
CA ARG A 469 19.74 -22.11 -3.82
C ARG A 469 21.17 -21.55 -3.65
N LYS A 470 22.02 -22.33 -2.97
CA LYS A 470 23.49 -22.17 -2.81
C LYS A 470 24.22 -22.00 -4.15
#